data_AF-A0A1V5FS47-F1
#
_entry.id   AF-A0A1V5FS47-F1
#
_cell.length_a   1.000
_cell.length_b   1.000
_cell.length_c   1.000
_cell.angle_alpha   90.00
_cell.angle_beta   90.00
_cell.angle_gamma   90.00
#
_symmetry.space_group_name_H-M   'P 1'
#
loop_
_entity.id
_entity.type
_entity.pdbx_description
1 polymer ?
#
loop_
_entity_poly.entity_id
_entity_poly.type
_entity_poly.pdbx_seq_one_letter_code
_entity_poly.pdbx_strand_id
1 'polypeptide(L)'
;MDLLKNLLFTQVKQAQFTQLKDEWKKITKPLEKGKEKPLRFLRYFLMANYAIKNERGDAVVREDEIYDWFIAKDNAALCDYAGKPFEFVRKVIRNVEHYLAFANGLGNDGKPSLAMDSLKRLAGGAFSLHYVLLLAAANFPKPLFDHFVAQLESFLFYYIFTKTPTKDLERSFSQWADELRAIAEASDPVKQKVQLNAFVADRFEKNMAGKSQELADALKRFTLYSMQQYRTRYLLARLTQHVEMAFSGLKVPGSLEPFTKLEIEHILPDNPKAELRATWAAENPNAIYDDYKNRLGNLTLLEKPINIVAGNDFYTAKQAEYRKSGNYLTRSLAELVDVGQNTSISRINAKLEAFPAWNSVAIERRHVLLIALAQEVWKTTAIDV
;
A
#
# COMPACT_ATOMS: atom_id res chain seq x y z
N MET A 1 -6.54 -24.90 -12.60
CA MET A 1 -5.44 -24.87 -13.58
C MET A 1 -5.55 -25.99 -14.58
N ASP A 2 -5.59 -27.25 -14.15
CA ASP A 2 -5.62 -28.39 -15.07
C ASP A 2 -6.83 -28.43 -15.99
N LEU A 3 -8.00 -27.98 -15.51
CA LEU A 3 -9.19 -27.87 -16.35
C LEU A 3 -8.99 -26.90 -17.53
N LEU A 4 -8.41 -25.72 -17.29
CA LEU A 4 -8.08 -24.75 -18.34
C LEU A 4 -7.00 -25.31 -19.28
N LYS A 5 -5.99 -26.00 -18.75
CA LYS A 5 -5.00 -26.70 -19.57
C LYS A 5 -5.68 -27.70 -20.50
N ASN A 6 -6.48 -28.60 -19.96
CA ASN A 6 -7.17 -29.63 -20.73
C ASN A 6 -8.07 -29.01 -21.80
N LEU A 7 -8.81 -27.95 -21.46
CA LEU A 7 -9.59 -27.17 -22.42
C LEU A 7 -8.72 -26.70 -23.59
N LEU A 8 -7.54 -26.11 -23.34
CA LEU A 8 -6.63 -25.68 -24.41
C LEU A 8 -6.08 -26.83 -25.25
N PHE A 9 -5.82 -28.02 -24.67
CA PHE A 9 -5.39 -29.20 -25.41
C PHE A 9 -6.46 -29.68 -26.41
N THR A 10 -7.75 -29.47 -26.12
CA THR A 10 -8.83 -29.78 -27.08
C THR A 10 -8.86 -28.86 -28.31
N GLN A 11 -8.14 -27.73 -28.27
CA GLN A 11 -8.15 -26.71 -29.33
C GLN A 11 -6.91 -26.75 -30.23
N VAL A 12 -5.97 -27.68 -29.99
CA VAL A 12 -4.74 -27.79 -30.76
C VAL A 12 -4.59 -29.20 -31.36
N LYS A 13 -3.81 -29.32 -32.43
CA LYS A 13 -3.51 -30.63 -33.04
C LYS A 13 -2.53 -31.40 -32.17
N GLN A 14 -2.54 -32.74 -32.27
CA GLN A 14 -1.63 -33.61 -31.52
C GLN A 14 -0.14 -33.24 -31.71
N ALA A 15 0.25 -32.84 -32.92
CA ALA A 15 1.61 -32.39 -33.23
C ALA A 15 2.05 -31.16 -32.40
N GLN A 16 1.11 -30.36 -31.90
CA GLN A 16 1.35 -29.15 -31.12
C GLN A 16 1.29 -29.40 -29.60
N PHE A 17 1.00 -30.63 -29.14
CA PHE A 17 0.85 -30.95 -27.72
C PHE A 17 2.10 -30.68 -26.90
N THR A 18 3.28 -31.03 -27.43
CA THR A 18 4.56 -30.75 -26.76
C THR A 18 4.79 -29.25 -26.62
N GLN A 19 4.54 -28.49 -27.67
CA GLN A 19 4.66 -27.03 -27.66
C GLN A 19 3.71 -26.40 -26.63
N LEU A 20 2.42 -26.78 -26.63
CA LEU A 20 1.46 -26.27 -25.66
C LEU A 20 1.83 -26.65 -24.22
N LYS A 21 2.32 -27.88 -24.01
CA LYS A 21 2.82 -28.34 -22.70
C LYS A 21 3.95 -27.46 -22.20
N ASP A 22 4.88 -27.08 -23.07
CA ASP A 22 6.05 -26.28 -22.70
C ASP A 22 5.69 -24.80 -22.47
N GLU A 23 4.80 -24.23 -23.28
CA GLU A 23 4.24 -22.90 -23.00
C GLU A 23 3.45 -22.88 -21.68
N TRP A 24 2.64 -23.90 -21.40
CA TRP A 24 1.88 -23.99 -20.16
C TRP A 24 2.77 -24.04 -18.90
N LYS A 25 3.95 -24.68 -18.99
CA LYS A 25 4.93 -24.68 -17.90
C LYS A 25 5.45 -23.27 -17.57
N LYS A 26 5.42 -22.33 -18.52
CA LYS A 26 5.78 -20.92 -18.28
C LYS A 26 4.70 -20.18 -17.47
N ILE A 27 3.53 -20.77 -17.28
CA ILE A 27 2.47 -20.28 -16.38
C ILE A 27 2.63 -20.91 -14.99
N THR A 28 2.68 -22.24 -14.90
CA THR A 28 2.63 -22.92 -13.60
C THR A 28 3.94 -22.82 -12.81
N LYS A 29 5.09 -23.03 -13.46
CA LYS A 29 6.38 -23.05 -12.76
C LYS A 29 6.72 -21.72 -12.08
N PRO A 30 6.53 -20.54 -12.72
CA PRO A 30 6.81 -19.27 -12.05
C PRO A 30 5.89 -19.00 -10.86
N LEU A 31 4.60 -19.34 -10.97
CA LEU A 31 3.65 -19.22 -9.85
C LEU A 31 4.03 -20.12 -8.67
N GLU A 32 4.37 -21.39 -8.94
CA GLU A 32 4.86 -22.33 -7.92
C GLU A 32 6.14 -21.82 -7.24
N LYS A 33 7.13 -21.36 -8.02
CA LYS A 33 8.37 -20.77 -7.50
C LYS A 33 8.10 -19.53 -6.65
N GLY A 34 7.15 -18.71 -7.06
CA GLY A 34 6.68 -17.53 -6.31
C GLY A 34 5.83 -17.86 -5.08
N LYS A 35 5.48 -19.14 -4.85
CA LYS A 35 4.53 -19.59 -3.82
C LYS A 35 3.15 -18.93 -3.95
N GLU A 36 2.78 -18.61 -5.18
CA GLU A 36 1.51 -17.96 -5.52
C GLU A 36 0.43 -19.00 -5.78
N LYS A 37 -0.81 -18.69 -5.38
CA LYS A 37 -1.96 -19.58 -5.61
C LYS A 37 -2.45 -19.44 -7.05
N PRO A 38 -2.39 -20.49 -7.90
CA PRO A 38 -2.72 -20.33 -9.31
C PRO A 38 -4.19 -19.94 -9.60
N LEU A 39 -5.15 -20.42 -8.80
CA LEU A 39 -6.57 -20.04 -8.96
C LEU A 39 -6.81 -18.57 -8.62
N ARG A 40 -6.16 -18.06 -7.57
CA ARG A 40 -6.18 -16.63 -7.23
C ARG A 40 -5.62 -15.78 -8.38
N PHE A 41 -4.49 -16.20 -8.96
CA PHE A 41 -3.94 -15.52 -10.13
C PHE A 41 -4.93 -15.52 -11.29
N LEU A 42 -5.51 -16.67 -11.65
CA LEU A 42 -6.49 -16.75 -12.74
C LEU A 42 -7.70 -15.85 -12.50
N ARG A 43 -8.18 -15.79 -11.26
CA ARG A 43 -9.26 -14.90 -10.85
C ARG A 43 -8.91 -13.43 -11.13
N TYR A 44 -7.73 -12.99 -10.69
CA TYR A 44 -7.25 -11.63 -10.94
C TYR A 44 -7.00 -11.36 -12.41
N PHE A 45 -6.43 -12.33 -13.14
CA PHE A 45 -6.25 -12.26 -14.58
C PHE A 45 -7.59 -12.02 -15.29
N LEU A 46 -8.63 -12.78 -14.94
CA LEU A 46 -9.96 -12.61 -15.52
C LEU A 46 -10.53 -11.21 -15.25
N MET A 47 -10.61 -10.81 -13.99
CA MET A 47 -11.15 -9.50 -13.59
C MET A 47 -10.34 -8.32 -14.16
N ALA A 48 -9.03 -8.51 -14.37
CA ALA A 48 -8.15 -7.48 -14.91
C ALA A 48 -8.20 -7.37 -16.43
N ASN A 49 -8.51 -8.45 -17.16
CA ASN A 49 -8.35 -8.53 -18.62
C ASN A 49 -9.68 -8.62 -19.39
N TYR A 50 -10.81 -8.85 -18.71
CA TYR A 50 -12.12 -9.03 -19.33
C TYR A 50 -13.22 -8.35 -18.50
N ALA A 51 -14.25 -7.87 -19.18
CA ALA A 51 -15.46 -7.38 -18.51
C ALA A 51 -16.22 -8.58 -17.94
N ILE A 52 -16.39 -8.61 -16.62
CA ILE A 52 -17.03 -9.73 -15.94
C ILE A 52 -18.55 -9.54 -15.94
N LYS A 53 -19.25 -10.44 -16.63
CA LYS A 53 -20.70 -10.58 -16.60
C LYS A 53 -21.05 -11.96 -16.05
N ASN A 54 -21.92 -11.99 -15.05
CA ASN A 54 -22.44 -13.21 -14.44
C ASN A 54 -23.91 -13.01 -14.09
N GLU A 55 -24.61 -14.11 -13.81
CA GLU A 55 -26.05 -14.10 -13.47
C GLU A 55 -26.37 -13.29 -12.21
N ARG A 56 -25.38 -13.12 -11.30
CA ARG A 56 -25.53 -12.34 -10.07
C ARG A 56 -25.41 -10.84 -10.27
N GLY A 57 -24.89 -10.39 -11.42
CA GLY A 57 -24.61 -8.97 -11.68
C GLY A 57 -23.56 -8.34 -10.75
N ASP A 58 -22.73 -9.14 -10.06
CA ASP A 58 -21.77 -8.63 -9.06
C ASP A 58 -20.37 -8.33 -9.63
N ALA A 59 -20.16 -8.53 -10.93
CA ALA A 59 -18.88 -8.33 -11.65
C ALA A 59 -17.68 -9.05 -11.01
N VAL A 60 -17.91 -10.15 -10.27
CA VAL A 60 -16.84 -10.91 -9.61
C VAL A 60 -16.86 -12.36 -10.08
N VAL A 61 -15.69 -12.90 -10.41
CA VAL A 61 -15.51 -14.34 -10.67
C VAL A 61 -15.02 -15.00 -9.41
N ARG A 62 -15.68 -16.07 -8.92
CA ARG A 62 -15.19 -16.89 -7.80
C ARG A 62 -14.27 -18.02 -8.31
N GLU A 63 -13.46 -18.62 -7.43
CA GLU A 63 -12.47 -19.63 -7.86
C GLU A 63 -13.10 -20.87 -8.50
N ASP A 64 -14.27 -21.29 -8.01
CA ASP A 64 -15.09 -22.38 -8.53
C ASP A 64 -15.76 -22.05 -9.87
N GLU A 65 -15.99 -20.77 -10.16
CA GLU A 65 -16.66 -20.30 -11.39
C GLU A 65 -15.69 -20.07 -12.56
N ILE A 66 -14.38 -20.14 -12.33
CA ILE A 66 -13.36 -19.81 -13.34
C ILE A 66 -13.55 -20.68 -14.59
N TYR A 67 -13.77 -21.99 -14.41
CA TYR A 67 -13.91 -22.91 -15.54
C TYR A 67 -15.19 -22.64 -16.33
N ASP A 68 -16.31 -22.51 -15.62
CA ASP A 68 -17.63 -22.23 -16.22
C ASP A 68 -17.61 -20.90 -16.98
N TRP A 69 -16.91 -19.89 -16.44
CA TRP A 69 -16.71 -18.63 -17.12
C TRP A 69 -15.99 -18.80 -18.46
N PHE A 70 -14.94 -19.62 -18.53
CA PHE A 70 -14.20 -19.85 -19.79
C PHE A 70 -15.02 -20.55 -20.86
N ILE A 71 -15.86 -21.53 -20.49
CA ILE A 71 -16.63 -22.32 -21.46
C ILE A 71 -17.93 -21.65 -21.90
N ALA A 72 -18.39 -20.62 -21.18
CA ALA A 72 -19.54 -19.83 -21.60
C ALA A 72 -19.29 -19.23 -22.99
N LYS A 73 -20.24 -19.42 -23.92
CA LYS A 73 -20.09 -19.15 -25.36
C LYS A 73 -19.52 -17.76 -25.66
N ASP A 74 -20.06 -16.72 -25.03
CA ASP A 74 -19.63 -15.34 -25.28
C ASP A 74 -18.22 -15.07 -24.73
N ASN A 75 -17.88 -15.62 -23.57
CA ASN A 75 -16.56 -15.46 -22.96
C ASN A 75 -15.48 -16.26 -23.70
N ALA A 76 -15.82 -17.45 -24.20
CA ALA A 76 -14.94 -18.25 -25.05
C ALA A 76 -14.57 -17.47 -26.32
N ALA A 77 -15.54 -16.78 -26.93
CA ALA A 77 -15.32 -15.90 -28.07
C ALA A 77 -14.44 -14.69 -27.69
N LEU A 78 -14.63 -14.07 -26.51
CA LEU A 78 -13.79 -12.97 -26.02
C LEU A 78 -12.33 -13.39 -25.80
N CYS A 79 -12.10 -14.62 -25.33
CA CYS A 79 -10.75 -15.15 -25.15
C CYS A 79 -10.10 -15.58 -26.47
N ASP A 80 -10.91 -15.96 -27.46
CA ASP A 80 -10.55 -16.56 -28.75
C ASP A 80 -9.51 -17.69 -28.60
N TYR A 81 -9.60 -18.48 -27.51
CA TYR A 81 -8.66 -19.58 -27.29
C TYR A 81 -8.93 -20.77 -28.23
N ALA A 82 -10.10 -20.82 -28.87
CA ALA A 82 -10.44 -21.84 -29.86
C ALA A 82 -9.81 -21.52 -31.22
N GLY A 83 -9.86 -20.27 -31.67
CA GLY A 83 -9.23 -19.84 -32.92
C GLY A 83 -7.72 -19.61 -32.76
N LYS A 84 -7.28 -19.10 -31.61
CA LYS A 84 -5.89 -18.68 -31.36
C LYS A 84 -5.36 -19.13 -30.00
N PRO A 85 -5.29 -20.45 -29.73
CA PRO A 85 -4.89 -21.00 -28.42
C PRO A 85 -3.53 -20.49 -27.93
N PHE A 86 -2.54 -20.37 -28.83
CA PHE A 86 -1.20 -19.88 -28.48
C PHE A 86 -1.14 -18.36 -28.24
N GLU A 87 -2.04 -17.55 -28.83
CA GLU A 87 -2.14 -16.13 -28.48
C GLU A 87 -2.72 -15.96 -27.08
N PHE A 88 -3.78 -16.71 -26.76
CA PHE A 88 -4.37 -16.72 -25.43
C PHE A 88 -3.34 -17.15 -24.37
N VAL A 89 -2.61 -18.25 -24.60
CA VAL A 89 -1.56 -18.72 -23.66
C VAL A 89 -0.46 -17.68 -23.47
N ARG A 90 0.00 -17.00 -24.54
CA ARG A 90 0.98 -15.91 -24.42
C ARG A 90 0.44 -14.73 -23.61
N LYS A 91 -0.85 -14.37 -23.75
CA LYS A 91 -1.50 -13.36 -22.92
C LYS A 91 -1.49 -13.74 -21.43
N VAL A 92 -1.76 -15.01 -21.11
CA VAL A 92 -1.69 -15.52 -19.72
C VAL A 92 -0.26 -15.47 -19.18
N ILE A 93 0.74 -15.91 -19.96
CA ILE A 93 2.17 -15.87 -19.59
C ILE A 93 2.59 -14.43 -19.24
N ARG A 94 2.29 -13.46 -20.11
CA ARG A 94 2.62 -12.05 -19.87
C ARG A 94 1.99 -11.51 -18.58
N ASN A 95 0.77 -11.92 -18.27
CA ASN A 95 0.11 -11.54 -17.03
C ASN A 95 0.72 -12.21 -15.79
N VAL A 96 1.20 -13.47 -15.90
CA VAL A 96 1.98 -14.10 -14.82
C VAL A 96 3.26 -13.32 -14.56
N GLU A 97 3.97 -12.92 -15.61
CA GLU A 97 5.20 -12.13 -15.50
C GLU A 97 4.94 -10.79 -14.79
N HIS A 98 3.92 -10.04 -15.21
CA HIS A 98 3.52 -8.80 -14.54
C HIS A 98 3.07 -9.04 -13.09
N TYR A 99 2.24 -10.04 -12.83
CA TYR A 99 1.77 -10.36 -11.49
C TYR A 99 2.93 -10.63 -10.52
N LEU A 100 3.91 -11.42 -10.96
CA LEU A 100 5.10 -11.71 -10.17
C LEU A 100 6.03 -10.49 -10.05
N ALA A 101 6.17 -9.68 -11.10
CA ALA A 101 6.92 -8.43 -11.05
C ALA A 101 6.32 -7.48 -10.00
N PHE A 102 5.00 -7.31 -10.02
CA PHE A 102 4.27 -6.45 -9.09
C PHE A 102 4.37 -6.97 -7.65
N ALA A 103 4.23 -8.28 -7.43
CA ALA A 103 4.42 -8.88 -6.11
C ALA A 103 5.84 -8.66 -5.55
N ASN A 104 6.82 -8.51 -6.44
CA ASN A 104 8.20 -8.21 -6.05
C ASN A 104 8.49 -6.71 -5.89
N GLY A 105 7.55 -5.81 -6.21
CA GLY A 105 7.74 -4.35 -6.11
C GLY A 105 8.37 -3.74 -7.37
N LEU A 106 8.29 -4.44 -8.50
CA LEU A 106 8.77 -3.94 -9.79
C LEU A 106 7.65 -3.19 -10.52
N GLY A 107 8.03 -2.24 -11.38
CA GLY A 107 7.11 -1.53 -12.27
C GLY A 107 6.64 -2.40 -13.44
N ASN A 108 5.76 -1.83 -14.28
CA ASN A 108 5.26 -2.50 -15.49
C ASN A 108 6.31 -2.65 -16.61
N ASP A 109 7.51 -2.08 -16.42
CA ASP A 109 8.70 -2.29 -17.25
C ASP A 109 9.62 -3.40 -16.70
N GLY A 110 9.22 -4.08 -15.62
CA GLY A 110 10.00 -5.12 -14.95
C GLY A 110 11.21 -4.59 -14.17
N LYS A 111 11.33 -3.28 -13.94
CA LYS A 111 12.43 -2.66 -13.20
C LYS A 111 12.00 -2.22 -11.80
N PRO A 112 12.93 -1.98 -10.86
CA PRO A 112 12.58 -1.41 -9.56
C PRO A 112 11.77 -0.11 -9.69
N SER A 113 10.66 0.00 -8.95
CA SER A 113 9.83 1.21 -8.91
C SER A 113 9.59 1.64 -7.47
N LEU A 114 9.83 2.92 -7.17
CA LEU A 114 9.60 3.48 -5.83
C LEU A 114 8.13 3.41 -5.42
N ALA A 115 7.23 3.68 -6.36
CA ALA A 115 5.78 3.60 -6.12
C ALA A 115 5.37 2.15 -5.77
N MET A 116 5.89 1.17 -6.51
CA MET A 116 5.60 -0.24 -6.25
C MET A 116 6.24 -0.79 -4.98
N ASP A 117 7.47 -0.39 -4.65
CA ASP A 117 8.11 -0.76 -3.37
C ASP A 117 7.30 -0.21 -2.19
N SER A 118 6.85 1.04 -2.27
CA SER A 118 6.01 1.66 -1.25
C SER A 118 4.65 0.96 -1.11
N LEU A 119 3.95 0.71 -2.22
CA LEU A 119 2.68 -0.02 -2.24
C LEU A 119 2.83 -1.44 -1.66
N LYS A 120 3.91 -2.15 -2.00
CA LYS A 120 4.21 -3.48 -1.48
C LYS A 120 4.38 -3.47 0.04
N ARG A 121 5.01 -2.44 0.62
CA ARG A 121 5.18 -2.29 2.07
C ARG A 121 3.85 -2.02 2.79
N LEU A 122 2.96 -1.23 2.18
CA LEU A 122 1.60 -0.99 2.69
C LEU A 122 0.75 -2.28 2.68
N ALA A 123 0.66 -2.91 1.52
CA ALA A 123 -0.19 -4.08 1.33
C ALA A 123 0.33 -5.28 2.15
N GLY A 124 1.63 -5.54 2.06
CA GLY A 124 2.29 -6.74 2.56
C GLY A 124 1.67 -8.02 1.99
N GLY A 125 1.88 -9.15 2.68
CA GLY A 125 1.30 -10.44 2.25
C GLY A 125 -0.20 -10.60 2.53
N ALA A 126 -0.79 -9.73 3.36
CA ALA A 126 -2.17 -9.87 3.81
C ALA A 126 -3.21 -9.30 2.84
N PHE A 127 -2.82 -8.46 1.89
CA PHE A 127 -3.74 -7.84 0.93
C PHE A 127 -3.20 -7.98 -0.51
N SER A 128 -3.97 -8.59 -1.41
CA SER A 128 -3.53 -8.87 -2.80
C SER A 128 -4.52 -8.44 -3.87
N LEU A 129 -5.68 -7.88 -3.49
CA LEU A 129 -6.73 -7.56 -4.47
C LEU A 129 -6.32 -6.45 -5.45
N HIS A 130 -5.41 -5.56 -5.04
CA HIS A 130 -4.88 -4.49 -5.89
C HIS A 130 -4.19 -4.97 -7.18
N TYR A 131 -3.75 -6.24 -7.24
CA TYR A 131 -3.20 -6.80 -8.47
C TYR A 131 -4.20 -6.81 -9.63
N VAL A 132 -5.52 -6.81 -9.38
CA VAL A 132 -6.54 -6.67 -10.42
C VAL A 132 -6.36 -5.35 -11.18
N LEU A 133 -6.24 -4.24 -10.45
CA LEU A 133 -6.06 -2.92 -11.05
C LEU A 133 -4.66 -2.75 -11.67
N LEU A 134 -3.62 -3.28 -11.02
CA LEU A 134 -2.26 -3.22 -11.56
C LEU A 134 -2.13 -3.98 -12.88
N LEU A 135 -2.75 -5.17 -12.99
CA LEU A 135 -2.77 -5.93 -14.23
C LEU A 135 -3.56 -5.22 -15.34
N ALA A 136 -4.69 -4.59 -14.99
CA ALA A 136 -5.48 -3.80 -15.94
C ALA A 136 -4.70 -2.57 -16.45
N ALA A 137 -3.95 -1.90 -15.57
CA ALA A 137 -3.12 -0.75 -15.90
C ALA A 137 -1.74 -1.11 -16.49
N ALA A 138 -1.40 -2.40 -16.64
CA ALA A 138 -0.04 -2.82 -16.98
C ALA A 138 0.45 -2.31 -18.36
N ASN A 139 -0.47 -1.98 -19.27
CA ASN A 139 -0.16 -1.43 -20.59
C ASN A 139 0.03 0.10 -20.59
N PHE A 140 -0.11 0.79 -19.45
CA PHE A 140 0.15 2.23 -19.38
C PHE A 140 1.62 2.56 -19.71
N PRO A 141 1.90 3.74 -20.28
CA PRO A 141 3.26 4.28 -20.28
C PRO A 141 3.83 4.32 -18.85
N LYS A 142 5.12 4.02 -18.68
CA LYS A 142 5.75 3.89 -17.36
C LYS A 142 5.48 5.06 -16.40
N PRO A 143 5.61 6.35 -16.81
CA PRO A 143 5.31 7.46 -15.90
C PRO A 143 3.85 7.50 -15.45
N LEU A 144 2.93 7.10 -16.34
CA LEU A 144 1.51 7.04 -16.04
C LEU A 144 1.18 5.88 -15.09
N PHE A 145 1.82 4.73 -15.28
CA PHE A 145 1.72 3.59 -14.36
C PHE A 145 2.21 3.94 -12.96
N ASP A 146 3.40 4.53 -12.83
CA ASP A 146 3.92 4.94 -11.51
C ASP A 146 3.02 5.96 -10.82
N HIS A 147 2.49 6.92 -11.58
CA HIS A 147 1.52 7.88 -11.05
C HIS A 147 0.27 7.16 -10.54
N PHE A 148 -0.32 6.25 -11.33
CA PHE A 148 -1.47 5.45 -10.93
C PHE A 148 -1.19 4.64 -9.65
N VAL A 149 -0.04 3.99 -9.54
CA VAL A 149 0.37 3.21 -8.36
C VAL A 149 0.42 4.10 -7.11
N ALA A 150 0.94 5.33 -7.21
CA ALA A 150 0.95 6.28 -6.10
C ALA A 150 -0.46 6.67 -5.66
N GLN A 151 -1.39 6.89 -6.60
CA GLN A 151 -2.79 7.17 -6.27
C GLN A 151 -3.49 5.96 -5.63
N LEU A 152 -3.19 4.76 -6.12
CA LEU A 152 -3.71 3.50 -5.59
C LEU A 152 -3.21 3.24 -4.16
N GLU A 153 -1.96 3.58 -3.85
CA GLU A 153 -1.41 3.50 -2.49
C GLU A 153 -2.21 4.38 -1.52
N SER A 154 -2.47 5.65 -1.89
CA SER A 154 -3.30 6.57 -1.10
C SER A 154 -4.71 6.04 -0.89
N PHE A 155 -5.35 5.54 -1.95
CA PHE A 155 -6.66 4.91 -1.85
C PHE A 155 -6.64 3.70 -0.89
N LEU A 156 -5.68 2.79 -1.05
CA LEU A 156 -5.61 1.57 -0.24
C LEU A 156 -5.27 1.85 1.22
N PHE A 157 -4.54 2.92 1.53
CA PHE A 157 -4.31 3.32 2.90
C PHE A 157 -5.64 3.53 3.65
N TYR A 158 -6.58 4.25 3.06
CA TYR A 158 -7.90 4.49 3.66
C TYR A 158 -8.62 3.18 3.95
N TYR A 159 -8.68 2.28 2.98
CA TYR A 159 -9.44 1.02 3.11
C TYR A 159 -8.76 0.00 4.04
N ILE A 160 -7.43 -0.06 4.04
CA ILE A 160 -6.67 -0.97 4.91
C ILE A 160 -6.73 -0.47 6.36
N PHE A 161 -6.54 0.82 6.61
CA PHE A 161 -6.49 1.36 7.97
C PHE A 161 -7.86 1.49 8.63
N THR A 162 -8.93 1.57 7.82
CA THR A 162 -10.32 1.43 8.30
C THR A 162 -10.78 -0.02 8.43
N LYS A 163 -9.95 -1.01 8.04
CA LYS A 163 -10.29 -2.44 8.04
C LYS A 163 -11.54 -2.75 7.20
N THR A 164 -11.71 -2.05 6.08
CA THR A 164 -12.84 -2.26 5.18
C THR A 164 -12.83 -3.70 4.62
N PRO A 165 -13.97 -4.42 4.63
CA PRO A 165 -14.06 -5.76 4.06
C PRO A 165 -13.63 -5.82 2.59
N THR A 166 -12.80 -6.81 2.23
CA THR A 166 -12.28 -6.95 0.86
C THR A 166 -13.36 -7.20 -0.18
N LYS A 167 -14.50 -7.78 0.21
CA LYS A 167 -15.65 -8.02 -0.68
C LYS A 167 -16.22 -6.73 -1.29
N ASP A 168 -16.14 -5.61 -0.57
CA ASP A 168 -16.67 -4.32 -1.03
C ASP A 168 -15.76 -3.72 -2.12
N LEU A 169 -14.45 -3.98 -1.99
CA LEU A 169 -13.45 -3.58 -2.98
C LEU A 169 -13.46 -4.47 -4.22
N GLU A 170 -13.75 -5.76 -4.09
CA GLU A 170 -13.66 -6.71 -5.23
C GLU A 170 -14.50 -6.27 -6.42
N ARG A 171 -15.78 -6.01 -6.18
CA ARG A 171 -16.72 -5.58 -7.21
C ARG A 171 -16.22 -4.31 -7.88
N SER A 172 -15.84 -3.33 -7.06
CA SER A 172 -15.34 -2.04 -7.52
C SER A 172 -14.09 -2.23 -8.38
N PHE A 173 -13.15 -3.07 -7.96
CA PHE A 173 -11.89 -3.25 -8.68
C PHE A 173 -12.08 -3.97 -10.01
N SER A 174 -13.00 -4.94 -10.09
CA SER A 174 -13.29 -5.56 -11.38
C SER A 174 -13.93 -4.58 -12.36
N GLN A 175 -14.83 -3.71 -11.89
CA GLN A 175 -15.46 -2.69 -12.75
C GLN A 175 -14.46 -1.62 -13.17
N TRP A 176 -13.64 -1.14 -12.22
CA TRP A 176 -12.63 -0.12 -12.48
C TRP A 176 -11.49 -0.65 -13.38
N ALA A 177 -11.24 -1.95 -13.39
CA ALA A 177 -10.33 -2.57 -14.35
C ALA A 177 -10.81 -2.36 -15.80
N ASP A 178 -12.12 -2.36 -16.06
CA ASP A 178 -12.66 -2.08 -17.40
C ASP A 178 -12.33 -0.64 -17.83
N GLU A 179 -12.49 0.32 -16.93
CA GLU A 179 -12.14 1.73 -17.17
C GLU A 179 -10.63 1.90 -17.42
N LEU A 180 -9.79 1.27 -16.60
CA LEU A 180 -8.32 1.35 -16.77
C LEU A 180 -7.87 0.74 -18.10
N ARG A 181 -8.47 -0.36 -18.55
CA ARG A 181 -8.17 -0.93 -19.87
C ARG A 181 -8.55 0.03 -20.99
N ALA A 182 -9.72 0.66 -20.92
CA ALA A 182 -10.14 1.66 -21.91
C ALA A 182 -9.20 2.88 -21.95
N ILE A 183 -8.68 3.31 -20.79
CA ILE A 183 -7.66 4.36 -20.72
C ILE A 183 -6.35 3.90 -21.38
N ALA A 184 -5.96 2.64 -21.16
CA ALA A 184 -4.73 2.09 -21.72
C ALA A 184 -4.75 1.98 -23.26
N GLU A 185 -5.94 1.82 -23.84
CA GLU A 185 -6.14 1.74 -25.30
C GLU A 185 -6.14 3.12 -25.99
N ALA A 186 -6.24 4.21 -25.24
CA ALA A 186 -6.18 5.56 -25.80
C ALA A 186 -4.79 5.83 -26.41
N SER A 187 -4.76 6.15 -27.71
CA SER A 187 -3.51 6.39 -28.44
C SER A 187 -2.92 7.79 -28.21
N ASP A 188 -3.74 8.75 -27.80
CA ASP A 188 -3.31 10.12 -27.50
C ASP A 188 -2.85 10.24 -26.03
N PRO A 189 -1.55 10.54 -25.77
CA PRO A 189 -1.04 10.69 -24.41
C PRO A 189 -1.74 11.77 -23.58
N VAL A 190 -2.18 12.87 -24.20
CA VAL A 190 -2.86 13.98 -23.50
C VAL A 190 -4.23 13.50 -23.03
N LYS A 191 -5.02 12.91 -23.94
CA LYS A 191 -6.30 12.28 -23.61
C LYS A 191 -6.15 11.22 -22.52
N GLN A 192 -5.11 10.38 -22.60
CA GLN A 192 -4.87 9.32 -21.62
C GLN A 192 -4.65 9.89 -20.21
N LYS A 193 -3.86 10.95 -20.07
CA LYS A 193 -3.67 11.65 -18.79
C LYS A 193 -4.96 12.28 -18.26
N VAL A 194 -5.73 12.94 -19.11
CA VAL A 194 -7.03 13.54 -18.74
C VAL A 194 -7.99 12.46 -18.25
N GLN A 195 -8.09 11.33 -18.95
CA GLN A 195 -8.96 10.23 -18.53
C GLN A 195 -8.47 9.56 -17.24
N LEU A 196 -7.16 9.43 -17.01
CA LEU A 196 -6.64 8.94 -15.73
C LEU A 196 -6.96 9.91 -14.58
N ASN A 197 -6.80 11.22 -14.79
CA ASN A 197 -7.16 12.22 -13.78
C ASN A 197 -8.66 12.13 -13.43
N ALA A 198 -9.52 11.98 -14.44
CA ALA A 198 -10.96 11.77 -14.21
C ALA A 198 -11.23 10.48 -13.43
N PHE A 199 -10.57 9.38 -13.78
CA PHE A 199 -10.67 8.11 -13.04
C PHE A 199 -10.26 8.27 -11.57
N VAL A 200 -9.12 8.92 -11.31
CA VAL A 200 -8.61 9.15 -9.94
C VAL A 200 -9.60 10.00 -9.14
N ALA A 201 -10.12 11.09 -9.72
CA ALA A 201 -11.10 11.93 -9.07
C ALA A 201 -12.41 11.18 -8.77
N ASP A 202 -12.93 10.44 -9.75
CA ASP A 202 -14.23 9.79 -9.64
C ASP A 202 -14.20 8.53 -8.77
N ARG A 203 -13.13 7.74 -8.86
CA ARG A 203 -13.02 6.44 -8.19
C ARG A 203 -12.24 6.52 -6.88
N PHE A 204 -11.16 7.27 -6.83
CA PHE A 204 -10.33 7.33 -5.62
C PHE A 204 -10.72 8.49 -4.72
N GLU A 205 -10.72 9.73 -5.21
CA GLU A 205 -10.96 10.91 -4.38
C GLU A 205 -12.33 10.90 -3.71
N LYS A 206 -13.41 10.69 -4.49
CA LYS A 206 -14.78 10.63 -3.93
C LYS A 206 -14.91 9.56 -2.85
N ASN A 207 -14.32 8.38 -3.06
CA ASN A 207 -14.35 7.28 -2.10
C ASN A 207 -13.49 7.55 -0.85
N MET A 208 -12.32 8.17 -1.02
CA MET A 208 -11.46 8.59 0.09
C MET A 208 -12.14 9.67 0.92
N ALA A 209 -12.79 10.66 0.28
CA ALA A 209 -13.57 11.69 0.96
C ALA A 209 -14.69 11.06 1.79
N GLY A 210 -15.44 10.10 1.22
CA GLY A 210 -16.48 9.36 1.95
C GLY A 210 -15.97 8.53 3.14
N LYS A 211 -14.68 8.15 3.14
CA LYS A 211 -14.02 7.41 4.23
C LYS A 211 -13.20 8.28 5.19
N SER A 212 -13.12 9.58 4.97
CA SER A 212 -12.23 10.46 5.74
C SER A 212 -12.51 10.44 7.23
N GLN A 213 -13.78 10.51 7.63
CA GLN A 213 -14.17 10.45 9.05
C GLN A 213 -13.86 9.08 9.68
N GLU A 214 -14.16 7.99 8.97
CA GLU A 214 -13.88 6.62 9.41
C GLU A 214 -12.36 6.41 9.62
N LEU A 215 -11.54 6.91 8.68
CA LEU A 215 -10.09 6.88 8.80
C LEU A 215 -9.61 7.70 10.00
N ALA A 216 -10.10 8.93 10.17
CA ALA A 216 -9.74 9.76 11.31
C ALA A 216 -10.04 9.05 12.64
N ASP A 217 -11.20 8.42 12.76
CA ASP A 217 -11.59 7.68 13.96
C ASP A 217 -10.79 6.38 14.16
N ALA A 218 -10.45 5.69 13.07
CA ALA A 218 -9.56 4.53 13.12
C ALA A 218 -8.15 4.93 13.59
N LEU A 219 -7.62 6.05 13.10
CA LEU A 219 -6.31 6.55 13.50
C LEU A 219 -6.30 7.09 14.94
N LYS A 220 -7.37 7.73 15.42
CA LYS A 220 -7.52 8.13 16.84
C LYS A 220 -7.40 6.94 17.80
N ARG A 221 -7.99 5.80 17.42
CA ARG A 221 -7.92 4.56 18.23
C ARG A 221 -6.69 3.70 17.93
N PHE A 222 -5.78 4.17 17.09
CA PHE A 222 -4.67 3.36 16.60
C PHE A 222 -3.64 3.09 17.70
N THR A 223 -3.27 1.82 17.80
CA THR A 223 -2.23 1.30 18.68
C THR A 223 -1.26 0.41 17.91
N LEU A 224 -0.10 0.10 18.49
CA LEU A 224 0.92 -0.78 17.91
C LEU A 224 0.32 -2.12 17.42
N TYR A 225 -0.66 -2.66 18.14
CA TYR A 225 -1.31 -3.95 17.87
C TYR A 225 -2.61 -3.85 17.07
N SER A 226 -2.97 -2.65 16.59
CA SER A 226 -4.21 -2.46 15.80
C SER A 226 -4.22 -3.25 14.49
N MET A 227 -3.05 -3.58 13.96
CA MET A 227 -2.84 -4.37 12.73
C MET A 227 -1.45 -5.02 12.72
N GLN A 228 -1.10 -5.70 11.63
CA GLN A 228 0.22 -6.33 11.46
C GLN A 228 1.33 -5.28 11.63
N GLN A 229 2.37 -5.61 12.41
CA GLN A 229 3.43 -4.66 12.77
C GLN A 229 4.14 -4.02 11.56
N TYR A 230 4.23 -4.72 10.42
CA TYR A 230 4.82 -4.15 9.21
C TYR A 230 4.02 -2.94 8.68
N ARG A 231 2.70 -2.88 8.93
CA ARG A 231 1.85 -1.73 8.55
C ARG A 231 2.01 -0.57 9.49
N THR A 232 2.14 -0.82 10.79
CA THR A 232 2.51 0.22 11.77
C THR A 232 3.87 0.81 11.43
N ARG A 233 4.84 -0.05 11.08
CA ARG A 233 6.15 0.37 10.59
C ARG A 233 6.08 1.17 9.30
N TYR A 234 5.27 0.75 8.32
CA TYR A 234 5.05 1.51 7.09
C TYR A 234 4.44 2.90 7.39
N LEU A 235 3.41 2.99 8.23
CA LEU A 235 2.79 4.26 8.65
C LEU A 235 3.85 5.21 9.23
N LEU A 236 4.61 4.74 10.23
CA LEU A 236 5.66 5.54 10.87
C LEU A 236 6.78 5.91 9.88
N ALA A 237 7.17 5.01 8.97
CA ALA A 237 8.19 5.26 7.97
C ALA A 237 7.76 6.32 6.94
N ARG A 238 6.50 6.28 6.47
CA ARG A 238 5.94 7.28 5.56
C ARG A 238 5.80 8.65 6.22
N LEU A 239 5.31 8.70 7.47
CA LEU A 239 5.23 9.95 8.23
C LEU A 239 6.64 10.55 8.45
N THR A 240 7.59 9.70 8.83
CA THR A 240 8.98 10.10 8.99
C THR A 240 9.58 10.63 7.68
N GLN A 241 9.42 9.91 6.58
CA GLN A 241 9.90 10.34 5.27
C GLN A 241 9.28 11.68 4.85
N HIS A 242 7.98 11.87 5.08
CA HIS A 242 7.29 13.11 4.76
C HIS A 242 7.89 14.31 5.51
N VAL A 243 8.13 14.15 6.82
CA VAL A 243 8.77 15.17 7.65
C VAL A 243 10.20 15.42 7.19
N GLU A 244 10.98 14.38 6.92
CA GLU A 244 12.38 14.49 6.50
C GLU A 244 12.52 15.18 5.13
N MET A 245 11.63 14.86 4.19
CA MET A 245 11.56 15.54 2.90
C MET A 245 11.25 17.02 3.06
N ALA A 246 10.25 17.37 3.88
CA ALA A 246 9.90 18.75 4.13
C ALA A 246 11.05 19.52 4.82
N PHE A 247 11.68 18.90 5.81
CA PHE A 247 12.85 19.45 6.48
C PHE A 247 14.00 19.71 5.50
N SER A 248 14.28 18.76 4.60
CA SER A 248 15.34 18.82 3.59
C SER A 248 14.99 19.59 2.31
N GLY A 249 13.75 20.10 2.18
CA GLY A 249 13.28 20.80 0.98
C GLY A 249 13.06 19.91 -0.26
N LEU A 250 12.94 18.60 -0.07
CA LEU A 250 12.72 17.62 -1.15
C LEU A 250 11.24 17.55 -1.55
N LYS A 251 10.96 17.52 -2.86
CA LYS A 251 9.59 17.43 -3.41
C LYS A 251 9.16 16.01 -3.79
N VAL A 252 10.11 15.13 -4.07
CA VAL A 252 9.86 13.77 -4.56
C VAL A 252 10.39 12.77 -3.53
N PRO A 253 9.60 11.76 -3.13
CA PRO A 253 10.04 10.76 -2.17
C PRO A 253 11.12 9.84 -2.77
N GLY A 254 12.12 9.53 -1.95
CA GLY A 254 13.08 8.46 -2.22
C GLY A 254 12.57 7.10 -1.74
N SER A 255 13.49 6.12 -1.63
CA SER A 255 13.19 4.81 -1.04
C SER A 255 12.73 4.93 0.42
N LEU A 256 11.80 4.06 0.83
CA LEU A 256 11.41 3.90 2.24
C LEU A 256 12.34 3.00 3.03
N GLU A 257 13.23 2.28 2.35
CA GLU A 257 14.16 1.34 2.97
C GLU A 257 14.93 1.94 4.17
N PRO A 258 15.50 3.16 4.10
CA PRO A 258 16.23 3.76 5.22
C PRO A 258 15.39 3.85 6.49
N PHE A 259 14.11 4.19 6.36
CA PHE A 259 13.19 4.36 7.48
C PHE A 259 12.65 3.03 8.00
N THR A 260 12.38 2.07 7.11
CA THR A 260 11.86 0.76 7.55
C THR A 260 12.86 -0.09 8.32
N LYS A 261 14.17 0.20 8.20
CA LYS A 261 15.25 -0.45 8.98
C LYS A 261 15.38 0.07 10.42
N LEU A 262 14.81 1.23 10.73
CA LEU A 262 14.82 1.80 12.09
C LEU A 262 13.95 0.96 13.04
N GLU A 263 14.20 0.98 14.34
CA GLU A 263 13.36 0.28 15.33
C GLU A 263 12.15 1.13 15.72
N ILE A 264 11.03 0.48 16.04
CA ILE A 264 9.88 1.18 16.62
C ILE A 264 10.21 1.39 18.09
N GLU A 265 10.44 2.64 18.45
CA GLU A 265 10.72 3.10 19.80
C GLU A 265 9.45 3.44 20.55
N HIS A 266 9.38 3.01 21.81
CA HIS A 266 8.35 3.37 22.77
C HIS A 266 8.84 4.55 23.61
N ILE A 267 8.28 5.74 23.39
CA ILE A 267 8.72 6.95 24.11
C ILE A 267 8.44 6.79 25.60
N LEU A 268 7.19 6.46 25.95
CA LEU A 268 6.81 5.82 27.22
C LEU A 268 7.17 4.32 27.12
N PRO A 269 8.13 3.80 27.90
CA PRO A 269 8.71 2.46 27.69
C PRO A 269 7.69 1.31 27.70
N ASP A 270 7.94 0.27 26.89
CA ASP A 270 7.09 -0.93 26.90
C ASP A 270 7.23 -1.73 28.22
N ASN A 271 8.46 -1.84 28.71
CA ASN A 271 8.84 -2.52 29.95
C ASN A 271 9.46 -1.53 30.96
N PRO A 272 8.66 -0.66 31.61
CA PRO A 272 9.18 0.36 32.50
C PRO A 272 9.79 -0.20 33.78
N LYS A 273 10.72 0.55 34.38
CA LYS A 273 11.12 0.37 35.78
C LYS A 273 9.92 0.65 36.70
N ALA A 274 9.89 0.00 37.87
CA ALA A 274 8.80 0.16 38.84
C ALA A 274 8.57 1.63 39.24
N GLU A 275 9.65 2.39 39.41
CA GLU A 275 9.63 3.82 39.71
C GLU A 275 8.92 4.63 38.61
N LEU A 276 9.29 4.44 37.34
CA LEU A 276 8.65 5.15 36.21
C LEU A 276 7.15 4.86 36.15
N ARG A 277 6.77 3.59 36.34
CA ARG A 277 5.35 3.19 36.38
C ARG A 277 4.60 3.85 37.54
N ALA A 278 5.22 3.96 38.71
CA ALA A 278 4.63 4.63 39.88
C ALA A 278 4.48 6.14 39.64
N THR A 279 5.51 6.80 39.10
CA THR A 279 5.46 8.23 38.73
C THR A 279 4.36 8.49 37.71
N TRP A 280 4.24 7.66 36.67
CA TRP A 280 3.15 7.78 35.69
C TRP A 280 1.77 7.72 36.35
N ALA A 281 1.54 6.76 37.26
CA ALA A 281 0.27 6.60 37.94
C ALA A 281 -0.07 7.79 38.85
N ALA A 282 0.93 8.38 39.51
CA ALA A 282 0.76 9.56 40.35
C ALA A 282 0.44 10.82 39.53
N GLU A 283 1.15 11.04 38.42
CA GLU A 283 1.01 12.23 37.57
C GLU A 283 -0.17 12.15 36.60
N ASN A 284 -0.63 10.93 36.28
CA ASN A 284 -1.70 10.68 35.32
C ASN A 284 -2.75 9.71 35.91
N PRO A 285 -3.47 10.11 36.98
CA PRO A 285 -4.34 9.20 37.75
C PRO A 285 -5.47 8.55 36.92
N ASN A 286 -5.87 9.17 35.82
CA ASN A 286 -6.92 8.68 34.92
C ASN A 286 -6.37 8.02 33.64
N ALA A 287 -5.06 7.83 33.51
CA ALA A 287 -4.41 7.30 32.32
C ALA A 287 -3.71 5.98 32.64
N ILE A 288 -4.32 4.86 32.26
CA ILE A 288 -3.72 3.53 32.46
C ILE A 288 -2.46 3.40 31.61
N TYR A 289 -1.33 3.07 32.23
CA TYR A 289 -0.02 2.98 31.57
C TYR A 289 -0.04 2.15 30.28
N ASP A 290 -0.59 0.93 30.37
CA ASP A 290 -0.59 -0.03 29.28
C ASP A 290 -1.51 0.38 28.10
N ASP A 291 -2.47 1.28 28.34
CA ASP A 291 -3.31 1.89 27.29
C ASP A 291 -2.58 2.98 26.53
N TYR A 292 -1.63 3.67 27.16
CA TYR A 292 -0.90 4.80 26.56
C TYR A 292 0.40 4.39 25.89
N LYS A 293 1.12 3.39 26.43
CA LYS A 293 2.41 2.96 25.86
C LYS A 293 2.28 2.49 24.41
N ASN A 294 1.13 1.93 24.05
CA ASN A 294 0.89 1.39 22.71
C ASN A 294 0.27 2.39 21.72
N ARG A 295 -0.11 3.60 22.14
CA ARG A 295 -0.77 4.59 21.26
C ARG A 295 0.16 5.09 20.17
N LEU A 296 -0.38 5.43 19.00
CA LEU A 296 0.40 6.01 17.90
C LEU A 296 1.23 7.22 18.35
N GLY A 297 0.64 8.10 19.16
CA GLY A 297 1.33 9.26 19.74
C GLY A 297 2.58 8.91 20.56
N ASN A 298 2.69 7.68 21.08
CA ASN A 298 3.82 7.20 21.85
C ASN A 298 4.91 6.48 21.02
N LEU A 299 4.69 6.29 19.73
CA LEU A 299 5.60 5.51 18.87
C LEU A 299 6.44 6.44 17.98
N THR A 300 7.72 6.15 17.84
CA THR A 300 8.59 6.80 16.85
C THR A 300 9.55 5.80 16.22
N LEU A 301 10.23 6.22 15.14
CA LEU A 301 11.32 5.43 14.56
C LEU A 301 12.66 5.92 15.05
N LEU A 302 13.52 5.00 15.48
CA LEU A 302 14.83 5.32 16.05
C LEU A 302 15.89 4.33 15.56
N GLU A 303 17.12 4.81 15.37
CA GLU A 303 18.27 3.99 15.03
C GLU A 303 18.57 3.01 16.17
N LYS A 304 18.79 1.73 15.84
CA LYS A 304 19.03 0.66 16.83
C LYS A 304 20.11 1.00 17.89
N PRO A 305 21.29 1.54 17.54
CA PRO A 305 22.29 1.91 18.55
C PRO A 305 21.77 2.97 19.53
N ILE A 306 21.00 3.94 19.04
CA ILE A 306 20.41 5.01 19.86
C ILE A 306 19.27 4.44 20.72
N ASN A 307 18.46 3.53 20.16
CA ASN A 307 17.39 2.84 20.88
C ASN A 307 17.90 2.07 22.11
N ILE A 308 19.01 1.34 21.94
CA ILE A 308 19.66 0.61 23.03
C ILE A 308 20.08 1.54 24.17
N VAL A 309 20.63 2.71 23.85
CA VAL A 309 21.09 3.69 24.86
C VAL A 309 19.92 4.39 25.53
N ALA A 310 18.88 4.76 24.76
CA ALA A 310 17.67 5.38 25.30
C ALA A 310 16.94 4.45 26.30
N GLY A 311 16.91 3.15 26.00
CA GLY A 311 16.44 2.11 26.92
C GLY A 311 15.02 2.32 27.47
N ASN A 312 14.78 1.84 28.69
CA ASN A 312 13.50 1.98 29.40
C ASN A 312 13.51 3.16 30.39
N ASP A 313 14.24 4.23 30.05
CA ASP A 313 14.41 5.39 30.93
C ASP A 313 13.25 6.40 30.83
N PHE A 314 13.24 7.37 31.73
CA PHE A 314 12.36 8.53 31.67
C PHE A 314 12.62 9.35 30.41
N TYR A 315 11.56 9.98 29.91
CA TYR A 315 11.62 10.78 28.70
C TYR A 315 12.73 11.86 28.72
N THR A 316 12.93 12.53 29.84
CA THR A 316 13.99 13.53 30.01
C THR A 316 15.39 12.97 29.71
N ALA A 317 15.65 11.72 30.10
CA ALA A 317 16.90 11.04 29.77
C ALA A 317 16.95 10.66 28.28
N LYS A 318 15.84 10.15 27.73
CA LYS A 318 15.73 9.80 26.30
C LYS A 318 15.90 10.98 25.36
N GLN A 319 15.50 12.20 25.75
CA GLN A 319 15.62 13.39 24.92
C GLN A 319 17.06 13.66 24.45
N ALA A 320 18.07 13.39 25.29
CA ALA A 320 19.47 13.54 24.90
C ALA A 320 19.86 12.59 23.74
N GLU A 321 19.31 11.38 23.75
CA GLU A 321 19.51 10.39 22.69
C GLU A 321 18.69 10.72 21.43
N TYR A 322 17.47 11.20 21.58
CA TYR A 322 16.61 11.59 20.44
C TYR A 322 17.21 12.72 19.61
N ARG A 323 17.94 13.67 20.21
CA ARG A 323 18.69 14.72 19.49
C ARG A 323 19.75 14.17 18.54
N LYS A 324 20.28 12.97 18.80
CA LYS A 324 21.31 12.31 17.98
C LYS A 324 20.73 11.56 16.78
N SER A 325 19.41 11.38 16.72
CA SER A 325 18.75 10.67 15.62
C SER A 325 18.90 11.42 14.30
N GLY A 326 19.10 10.70 13.20
CA GLY A 326 19.06 11.27 11.85
C GLY A 326 17.64 11.64 11.41
N ASN A 327 16.62 11.16 12.11
CA ASN A 327 15.21 11.40 11.83
C ASN A 327 14.71 12.72 12.45
N TYR A 328 14.29 13.68 11.63
CA TYR A 328 13.74 14.95 12.15
C TYR A 328 12.43 14.80 12.93
N LEU A 329 11.54 13.87 12.57
CA LEU A 329 10.31 13.62 13.34
C LEU A 329 10.65 13.16 14.78
N THR A 330 11.71 12.37 14.97
CA THR A 330 12.16 11.97 16.31
C THR A 330 12.89 13.11 17.03
N ARG A 331 13.79 13.85 16.35
CA ARG A 331 14.46 15.01 16.95
C ARG A 331 13.49 16.09 17.41
N SER A 332 12.42 16.31 16.63
CA SER A 332 11.39 17.31 16.92
C SER A 332 10.72 17.10 18.27
N LEU A 333 10.72 15.88 18.82
CA LEU A 333 10.26 15.61 20.18
C LEU A 333 11.02 16.43 21.21
N ALA A 334 12.35 16.51 21.08
CA ALA A 334 13.21 17.19 22.05
C ALA A 334 13.30 18.70 21.78
N GLU A 335 13.38 19.10 20.50
CA GLU A 335 13.50 20.50 20.10
C GLU A 335 13.14 20.70 18.62
N LEU A 336 12.54 21.86 18.31
CA LEU A 336 12.35 22.30 16.94
C LEU A 336 13.57 23.13 16.50
N VAL A 337 14.06 22.86 15.30
CA VAL A 337 15.16 23.62 14.69
C VAL A 337 14.63 24.93 14.11
N ASP A 338 15.18 26.07 14.52
CA ASP A 338 14.82 27.38 14.01
C ASP A 338 15.75 27.79 12.84
N VAL A 339 15.16 28.03 11.67
CA VAL A 339 15.85 28.53 10.47
C VAL A 339 14.98 29.62 9.83
N GLY A 340 14.83 30.74 10.55
CA GLY A 340 14.18 31.93 10.04
C GLY A 340 12.73 31.74 9.60
N GLN A 341 12.20 32.72 8.86
CA GLN A 341 10.79 32.74 8.44
C GLN A 341 10.61 32.22 7.01
N ASN A 342 9.47 31.57 6.74
CA ASN A 342 9.06 31.08 5.41
C ASN A 342 9.98 30.04 4.73
N THR A 343 10.81 29.34 5.50
CA THR A 343 11.61 28.20 5.01
C THR A 343 10.78 26.91 4.99
N SER A 344 11.25 25.87 4.29
CA SER A 344 10.62 24.54 4.37
C SER A 344 10.60 23.98 5.80
N ILE A 345 11.64 24.30 6.59
CA ILE A 345 11.76 23.97 8.02
C ILE A 345 10.67 24.69 8.83
N SER A 346 10.53 26.02 8.69
CA SER A 346 9.46 26.75 9.42
C SER A 346 8.06 26.23 9.10
N ARG A 347 7.81 25.77 7.87
CA ARG A 347 6.52 25.20 7.43
C ARG A 347 6.25 23.82 8.02
N ILE A 348 7.24 22.94 8.12
CA ILE A 348 7.05 21.63 8.76
C ILE A 348 6.96 21.75 10.28
N ASN A 349 7.69 22.70 10.88
CA ASN A 349 7.62 23.00 12.32
C ASN A 349 6.23 23.46 12.76
N ALA A 350 5.46 24.12 11.89
CA ALA A 350 4.06 24.46 12.19
C ALA A 350 3.15 23.22 12.39
N LYS A 351 3.64 22.01 12.06
CA LYS A 351 2.94 20.73 12.17
C LYS A 351 3.58 19.78 13.18
N LEU A 352 4.64 20.24 13.84
CA LEU A 352 5.41 19.48 14.82
C LEU A 352 5.45 20.25 16.13
N GLU A 353 5.89 19.58 17.19
CA GLU A 353 5.97 20.17 18.51
C GLU A 353 7.11 19.53 19.30
N ALA A 354 7.84 20.37 20.02
CA ALA A 354 8.77 19.92 21.05
C ALA A 354 8.01 19.73 22.36
N PHE A 355 8.21 18.57 22.98
CA PHE A 355 7.52 18.19 24.19
C PHE A 355 8.50 18.30 25.36
N PRO A 356 8.30 19.21 26.33
CA PRO A 356 9.20 19.33 27.48
C PRO A 356 9.02 18.20 28.50
N ALA A 357 7.86 17.53 28.49
CA ALA A 357 7.52 16.42 29.36
C ALA A 357 6.70 15.37 28.61
N TRP A 358 6.65 14.14 29.12
CA TRP A 358 5.95 13.03 28.49
C TRP A 358 4.89 12.42 29.40
N ASN A 359 3.71 13.04 29.35
CA ASN A 359 2.52 12.62 30.10
C ASN A 359 1.39 12.23 29.13
N SER A 360 0.24 11.84 29.66
CA SER A 360 -0.94 11.47 28.86
C SER A 360 -1.34 12.56 27.86
N VAL A 361 -1.33 13.83 28.27
CA VAL A 361 -1.68 14.98 27.40
C VAL A 361 -0.69 15.13 26.24
N ALA A 362 0.61 14.99 26.49
CA ALA A 362 1.64 15.04 25.44
C ALA A 362 1.46 13.93 24.41
N ILE A 363 1.18 12.69 24.86
CA ILE A 363 0.91 11.55 23.97
C ILE A 363 -0.31 11.84 23.08
N GLU A 364 -1.44 12.28 23.67
CA GLU A 364 -2.64 12.60 22.89
C GLU A 364 -2.40 13.72 21.87
N ARG A 365 -1.69 14.77 22.30
CA ARG A 365 -1.37 15.91 21.43
C ARG A 365 -0.51 15.47 20.26
N ARG A 366 0.55 14.69 20.50
CA ARG A 366 1.36 14.13 19.41
C ARG A 366 0.55 13.18 18.52
N HIS A 367 -0.36 12.40 19.11
CA HIS A 367 -1.24 11.51 18.35
C HIS A 367 -2.08 12.29 17.34
N VAL A 368 -2.67 13.41 17.74
CA VAL A 368 -3.41 14.32 16.83
C VAL A 368 -2.50 14.89 15.73
N LEU A 369 -1.29 15.33 16.07
CA LEU A 369 -0.32 15.82 15.07
C LEU A 369 0.01 14.76 14.01
N LEU A 370 0.24 13.51 14.42
CA LEU A 370 0.53 12.41 13.49
C LEU A 370 -0.68 12.09 12.59
N ILE A 371 -1.91 12.24 13.09
CA ILE A 371 -3.13 12.09 12.28
C ILE A 371 -3.20 13.18 11.21
N ALA A 372 -2.91 14.44 11.57
CA ALA A 372 -2.87 15.54 10.61
C ALA A 372 -1.82 15.31 9.52
N LEU A 373 -0.61 14.86 9.89
CA LEU A 373 0.42 14.49 8.92
C LEU A 373 -0.05 13.35 8.01
N ALA A 374 -0.75 12.34 8.53
CA ALA A 374 -1.28 11.25 7.72
C ALA A 374 -2.25 11.77 6.64
N GLN A 375 -3.12 12.72 6.98
CA GLN A 375 -4.06 13.32 6.02
C GLN A 375 -3.35 14.07 4.88
N GLU A 376 -2.13 14.58 5.11
CA GLU A 376 -1.34 15.23 4.06
C GLU A 376 -0.54 14.25 3.19
N VAL A 377 -0.13 13.12 3.76
CA VAL A 377 0.64 12.09 3.06
C VAL A 377 -0.25 11.31 2.11
N TRP A 378 -1.41 10.84 2.58
CA TRP A 378 -2.31 9.99 1.81
C TRP A 378 -3.44 10.82 1.20
N LYS A 379 -3.07 11.58 0.19
CA LYS A 379 -3.98 12.29 -0.73
C LYS A 379 -3.67 11.88 -2.15
N THR A 380 -4.61 12.14 -3.05
CA THR A 380 -4.39 11.99 -4.47
C THR A 380 -3.79 13.26 -5.08
N THR A 381 -3.22 13.12 -6.26
CA THR A 381 -2.76 14.22 -7.10
C THR A 381 -3.14 13.96 -8.55
N ALA A 382 -3.39 15.02 -9.31
CA ALA A 382 -3.50 14.94 -10.76
C ALA A 382 -2.10 14.84 -11.39
N ILE A 383 -2.01 14.17 -12.53
CA ILE A 383 -0.85 14.26 -13.42
C ILE A 383 -1.00 15.48 -14.35
N ASP A 384 0.09 16.21 -14.58
CA ASP A 384 0.11 17.36 -15.48
C ASP A 384 -0.17 16.92 -16.92
N VAL A 385 -1.19 17.54 -17.54
CA VAL A 385 -1.69 17.23 -18.89
C VAL A 385 -0.77 17.79 -19.96
#